data_AF-A0A210PK05-F1
#
_entry.id   AF-A0A210PK05-F1
#
_cell.length_a   1.000
_cell.length_b   1.000
_cell.length_c   1.000
_cell.angle_alpha   90.00
_cell.angle_beta   90.00
_cell.angle_gamma   90.00
#
_symmetry.space_group_name_H-M   'P 1'
#
loop_
_entity.id
_entity.type
_entity.pdbx_description
1 polymer ?
#
loop_
_entity_poly.entity_id
_entity_poly.type
_entity_poly.pdbx_seq_one_letter_code
_entity_poly.pdbx_strand_id
1 'polypeptide(L)'
;MKAAIRNPRLDQRFTLLESERRFRRACEQIVQLNYMLDEVQFRYLGAKRDGLRTFRYNYILRLSVIEGLRNMYYDYVHQKDEDISGLRKDLYGEIVYVVSGSEDEE
;
A
#
# COMPACT_ATOMS: atom_id res chain seq x y z
N MET A 1 -34.87 16.96 -22.68
CA MET A 1 -33.82 16.15 -22.02
C MET A 1 -33.32 16.94 -20.81
N LYS A 2 -33.68 16.55 -19.59
CA LYS A 2 -33.16 17.21 -18.36
C LYS A 2 -31.73 16.74 -18.16
N ALA A 3 -30.76 17.65 -18.26
CA ALA A 3 -29.40 17.37 -17.82
C ALA A 3 -29.44 17.00 -16.33
N ALA A 4 -28.88 15.85 -15.96
CA ALA A 4 -28.74 15.46 -14.57
C ALA A 4 -27.95 16.57 -13.85
N ILE A 5 -28.53 17.11 -12.78
CA ILE A 5 -27.87 18.11 -11.94
C ILE A 5 -26.67 17.41 -11.29
N ARG A 6 -25.48 17.61 -11.84
CA ARG A 6 -24.24 17.10 -11.27
C ARG A 6 -24.04 17.79 -9.93
N ASN A 7 -24.20 17.05 -8.84
CA ASN A 7 -24.00 17.57 -7.49
C ASN A 7 -22.55 17.27 -7.07
N PRO A 8 -21.63 18.25 -7.14
CA PRO A 8 -20.20 18.02 -6.92
C PRO A 8 -19.89 17.48 -5.52
N ARG A 9 -20.73 17.81 -4.51
CA ARG A 9 -20.55 17.29 -3.15
C ARG A 9 -20.88 15.80 -3.03
N LEU A 10 -21.85 15.30 -3.80
CA LEU A 10 -22.15 13.87 -3.83
C LEU A 10 -21.02 13.11 -4.55
N ASP A 11 -20.51 13.65 -5.66
CA ASP A 11 -19.38 13.07 -6.40
C ASP A 11 -18.12 12.96 -5.51
N GLN A 12 -17.85 13.98 -4.68
CA GLN A 12 -16.74 13.98 -3.72
C GLN A 12 -16.91 12.92 -2.63
N ARG A 13 -18.13 12.69 -2.12
CA ARG A 13 -18.39 11.64 -1.12
C ARG A 13 -18.17 10.23 -1.67
N PHE A 14 -18.59 9.98 -2.92
CA PHE A 14 -18.31 8.70 -3.57
C PHE A 14 -16.82 8.50 -3.80
N THR A 15 -16.11 9.57 -4.20
CA THR A 15 -14.65 9.55 -4.35
C THR A 15 -13.96 9.24 -3.03
N LEU A 16 -14.39 9.86 -1.92
CA LEU A 16 -13.85 9.61 -0.59
C LEU A 16 -14.01 8.13 -0.18
N LEU A 17 -15.23 7.59 -0.30
CA LEU A 17 -15.51 6.18 0.02
C LEU A 17 -14.64 5.21 -0.80
N GLU A 18 -14.47 5.48 -2.09
CA GLU A 18 -13.65 4.65 -2.96
C GLU A 18 -12.15 4.77 -2.62
N SER A 19 -11.67 5.97 -2.29
CA SER A 19 -10.29 6.19 -1.83
C SER A 19 -10.01 5.47 -0.52
N GLU A 20 -10.89 5.55 0.46
CA GLU A 20 -10.77 4.82 1.74
C GLU A 20 -10.76 3.30 1.54
N ARG A 21 -11.60 2.80 0.62
CA ARG A 21 -11.63 1.37 0.27
C ARG A 21 -10.30 0.93 -0.37
N ARG A 22 -9.75 1.73 -1.27
CA ARG A 22 -8.46 1.44 -1.93
C ARG A 22 -7.30 1.50 -0.95
N PHE A 23 -7.30 2.49 -0.06
CA PHE A 23 -6.32 2.62 1.02
C PHE A 23 -6.31 1.37 1.89
N ARG A 24 -7.48 0.93 2.40
CA ARG A 24 -7.57 -0.27 3.23
C ARG A 24 -7.05 -1.52 2.50
N ARG A 25 -7.44 -1.70 1.23
CA ARG A 25 -6.94 -2.80 0.41
C ARG A 25 -5.43 -2.75 0.22
N ALA A 26 -4.86 -1.58 0.02
CA ALA A 26 -3.41 -1.42 -0.11
C ALA A 26 -2.69 -1.80 1.19
N CYS A 27 -3.20 -1.39 2.35
CA CYS A 27 -2.69 -1.85 3.65
C CYS A 27 -2.78 -3.37 3.80
N GLU A 28 -3.89 -3.99 3.41
CA GLU A 28 -4.05 -5.45 3.39
C GLU A 28 -3.01 -6.12 2.47
N GLN A 29 -2.72 -5.54 1.31
CA GLN A 29 -1.69 -6.03 0.39
C GLN A 29 -0.29 -5.94 0.99
N ILE A 30 0.06 -4.87 1.70
CA ILE A 30 1.35 -4.73 2.40
C ILE A 30 1.53 -5.87 3.41
N VAL A 31 0.49 -6.14 4.21
CA VAL A 31 0.51 -7.23 5.19
C VAL A 31 0.71 -8.59 4.51
N GLN A 32 0.01 -8.85 3.40
CA GLN A 32 0.19 -10.08 2.63
C GLN A 32 1.61 -10.21 2.05
N LEU A 33 2.17 -9.12 1.52
CA LEU A 33 3.52 -9.09 0.96
C LEU A 33 4.58 -9.33 2.05
N ASN A 34 4.38 -8.83 3.27
CA ASN A 34 5.27 -9.13 4.40
C ASN A 34 5.29 -10.63 4.72
N TYR A 35 4.13 -11.29 4.80
CA TYR A 35 4.09 -12.74 5.00
C TYR A 35 4.79 -13.51 3.88
N MET A 36 4.61 -13.08 2.63
CA MET A 36 5.29 -13.70 1.49
C MET A 36 6.81 -13.49 1.55
N LEU A 37 7.25 -12.32 1.98
CA LEU A 37 8.67 -11.99 2.14
C LEU A 37 9.32 -12.90 3.17
N ASP A 38 8.69 -13.06 4.34
CA ASP A 38 9.15 -13.97 5.40
C ASP A 38 9.25 -15.43 4.92
N GLU A 39 8.23 -15.91 4.20
CA GLU A 39 8.20 -17.28 3.66
C GLU A 39 9.33 -17.53 2.65
N VAL A 40 9.53 -16.60 1.71
CA VAL A 40 10.58 -16.71 0.69
C VAL A 40 11.96 -16.58 1.34
N GLN A 41 12.12 -15.70 2.33
CA GLN A 41 13.35 -15.52 3.07
C GLN A 41 13.72 -16.80 3.83
N PHE A 42 12.76 -17.43 4.50
CA PHE A 42 12.96 -18.73 5.15
C PHE A 42 13.48 -19.79 4.18
N ARG A 43 12.85 -19.91 2.99
CA ARG A 43 13.29 -20.85 1.95
C ARG A 43 14.66 -20.52 1.37
N TYR A 44 14.97 -19.24 1.20
CA TYR A 44 16.28 -18.76 0.78
C TYR A 44 17.36 -19.21 1.78
N LEU A 45 17.12 -19.02 3.08
CA LEU A 45 18.06 -19.42 4.13
C LEU A 45 18.30 -20.94 4.12
N GLY A 46 17.25 -21.74 3.91
CA GLY A 46 17.37 -23.18 3.71
C GLY A 46 18.25 -23.54 2.50
N ALA A 47 17.96 -22.97 1.33
CA ALA A 47 18.77 -23.20 0.12
C ALA A 47 20.22 -22.70 0.26
N LYS A 48 20.45 -21.66 1.06
CA LYS A 48 21.78 -21.16 1.38
C LYS A 48 22.57 -22.14 2.22
N ARG A 49 21.96 -22.66 3.30
CA ARG A 49 22.54 -23.70 4.15
C ARG A 49 22.90 -24.96 3.35
N ASP A 50 22.01 -25.36 2.44
CA ASP A 50 22.14 -26.62 1.68
C ASP A 50 22.99 -26.46 0.40
N GLY A 51 23.59 -25.28 0.15
CA GLY A 51 24.48 -25.04 -0.99
C GLY A 51 23.79 -24.97 -2.36
N LEU A 52 22.45 -24.87 -2.40
CA LEU A 52 21.64 -25.00 -3.61
C LEU A 52 21.62 -23.70 -4.45
N ARG A 53 22.67 -23.50 -5.27
CA ARG A 53 22.93 -22.24 -5.99
C ARG A 53 21.77 -21.76 -6.89
N THR A 54 21.15 -22.64 -7.68
CA THR A 54 20.04 -22.28 -8.58
C THR A 54 18.81 -21.80 -7.79
N PHE A 55 18.49 -22.50 -6.70
CA PHE A 55 17.38 -22.12 -5.82
C PHE A 55 17.63 -20.80 -5.11
N ARG A 56 18.86 -20.57 -4.61
CA ARG A 56 19.24 -19.25 -4.05
C ARG A 56 18.98 -18.11 -5.01
N TYR A 57 19.41 -18.25 -6.27
CA TYR A 57 19.22 -17.20 -7.27
C TYR A 57 17.73 -16.96 -7.55
N ASN A 58 16.94 -18.04 -7.66
CA ASN A 58 15.50 -17.92 -7.82
C ASN A 58 14.82 -17.19 -6.65
N TYR A 59 15.21 -17.51 -5.42
CA TYR A 59 14.65 -16.85 -4.24
C TYR A 59 15.08 -15.39 -4.11
N ILE A 60 16.32 -15.03 -4.45
CA ILE A 60 16.75 -13.63 -4.50
C ILE A 60 15.89 -12.83 -5.46
N LEU A 61 15.67 -13.34 -6.68
CA LEU A 61 14.81 -12.65 -7.65
C LEU A 61 13.38 -12.45 -7.11
N ARG A 62 12.83 -13.45 -6.42
CA ARG A 62 11.49 -13.34 -5.81
C ARG A 62 11.45 -12.33 -4.67
N LEU A 63 12.46 -12.34 -3.78
CA LEU A 63 12.58 -11.37 -2.69
C LEU A 63 12.61 -9.95 -3.23
N SER A 64 13.46 -9.66 -4.22
CA SER A 64 13.57 -8.33 -4.81
C SER A 64 12.26 -7.85 -5.44
N VAL A 65 11.49 -8.74 -6.09
CA VAL A 65 10.18 -8.38 -6.65
C VAL A 65 9.16 -8.09 -5.54
N ILE A 66 9.12 -8.91 -4.49
CA ILE A 66 8.18 -8.72 -3.37
C ILE A 66 8.50 -7.42 -2.62
N GLU A 67 9.77 -7.14 -2.34
CA GLU A 67 10.23 -5.89 -1.72
C GLU A 67 9.84 -4.68 -2.56
N GLY A 68 10.10 -4.73 -3.88
CA GLY A 68 9.72 -3.66 -4.80
C GLY A 68 8.22 -3.40 -4.80
N LEU A 69 7.39 -4.44 -4.88
CA LEU A 69 5.93 -4.31 -4.82
C LEU A 69 5.46 -3.74 -3.48
N ARG A 70 6.04 -4.20 -2.37
CA ARG A 70 5.71 -3.69 -1.03
C ARG A 70 5.98 -2.19 -0.93
N ASN A 71 7.15 -1.75 -1.40
CA ASN A 71 7.53 -0.34 -1.39
C ASN A 71 6.57 0.50 -2.25
N MET A 72 6.18 0.02 -3.43
CA MET A 72 5.17 0.71 -4.24
C MET A 72 3.81 0.83 -3.53
N TYR A 73 3.41 -0.18 -2.74
CA TYR A 73 2.19 -0.07 -1.94
C TYR A 73 2.34 0.92 -0.77
N TYR A 74 3.51 1.02 -0.13
CA TYR A 74 3.76 2.07 0.86
C TYR A 74 3.60 3.47 0.25
N ASP A 75 4.21 3.73 -0.90
CA ASP A 75 4.04 4.99 -1.63
C ASP A 75 2.57 5.25 -1.97
N TYR A 76 1.87 4.22 -2.45
CA TYR A 76 0.46 4.32 -2.80
C TYR A 76 -0.43 4.61 -1.58
N VAL A 77 -0.16 3.97 -0.43
CA VAL A 77 -0.86 4.21 0.83
C VAL A 77 -0.64 5.63 1.29
N HIS A 78 0.60 6.14 1.26
CA HIS A 78 0.92 7.52 1.62
C HIS A 78 0.14 8.51 0.74
N GLN A 79 0.19 8.34 -0.59
CA GLN A 79 -0.55 9.19 -1.52
C GLN A 79 -2.07 9.12 -1.27
N LYS A 80 -2.61 7.94 -0.97
CA LYS A 80 -4.04 7.78 -0.70
C LYS A 80 -4.47 8.40 0.61
N ASP A 81 -3.61 8.38 1.63
CA ASP A 81 -3.89 9.04 2.91
C ASP A 81 -3.99 10.56 2.74
N GLU A 82 -3.08 11.15 1.97
CA GLU A 82 -3.15 12.58 1.60
C GLU A 82 -4.45 12.91 0.85
N ASP A 83 -4.83 12.09 -0.14
CA ASP A 83 -6.07 12.27 -0.88
C ASP A 83 -7.31 12.21 0.04
N ILE A 84 -7.34 11.26 0.97
CA ILE A 84 -8.44 11.07 1.94
C ILE A 84 -8.50 12.26 2.90
N SER A 85 -7.35 12.68 3.45
CA SER A 85 -7.27 13.83 4.35
C SER A 85 -7.76 15.11 3.67
N GLY A 86 -7.32 15.35 2.43
CA GLY A 86 -7.80 16.48 1.62
C GLY A 86 -9.31 16.44 1.38
N LEU A 87 -9.86 15.29 0.97
CA LEU A 87 -11.30 15.13 0.74
C LEU A 87 -12.13 15.28 2.01
N ARG A 88 -11.66 14.77 3.15
CA ARG A 88 -12.35 14.92 4.45
C ARG A 88 -12.33 16.37 4.92
N LYS A 89 -11.21 17.08 4.72
CA LYS A 89 -11.11 18.51 4.98
C LYS A 89 -12.09 19.31 4.13
N ASP A 90 -12.18 19.03 2.84
CA ASP A 90 -13.07 19.74 1.93
C ASP A 90 -14.56 19.47 2.18
N LEU A 91 -14.91 18.22 2.55
CA LEU A 91 -16.30 17.80 2.76
C LEU A 91 -16.84 18.12 4.16
N TYR A 92 -15.99 18.02 5.18
CA TYR A 92 -16.41 18.02 6.59
C TYR A 92 -15.67 19.06 7.44
N GLY A 93 -14.62 19.71 6.91
CA GLY A 93 -13.78 20.62 7.69
C GLY A 93 -12.86 19.91 8.70
N GLU A 94 -12.72 18.58 8.58
CA GLU A 94 -11.87 17.78 9.46
C GLU A 94 -10.39 18.03 9.14
N ILE A 95 -9.56 18.28 10.17
CA ILE A 95 -8.11 18.34 10.03
C ILE A 95 -7.55 16.98 10.49
N VAL A 96 -7.25 16.11 9.53
CA VAL A 96 -6.57 14.84 9.78
C VAL A 96 -5.09 15.04 9.51
N TYR A 97 -4.27 15.01 10.56
CA TYR A 97 -2.82 15.04 10.43
C TYR A 97 -2.32 13.66 9.99
N VAL A 98 -1.65 13.62 8.85
CA VAL A 98 -0.91 12.44 8.39
C VAL A 98 0.28 12.28 9.34
N VAL A 99 0.26 11.24 10.18
CA VAL A 99 1.43 10.86 10.97
C VAL A 99 2.29 10.00 10.07
N SER A 100 3.22 10.62 9.35
CA SER A 100 4.35 9.91 8.76
C SER A 100 5.16 9.35 9.92
N GLY A 101 5.09 8.03 10.13
CA GLY A 101 6.02 7.36 11.01
C GLY A 101 7.42 7.68 10.51
N SER A 102 8.21 8.41 11.31
CA SER A 102 9.62 8.59 11.05
C SER A 102 10.23 7.20 10.90
N GLU A 103 10.76 6.92 9.72
CA GLU A 103 11.82 5.94 9.58
C GLU A 103 13.03 6.53 10.33
N ASP A 104 13.00 6.42 11.66
CA ASP A 104 14.20 6.49 12.47
C ASP A 104 14.97 5.19 12.18
N GLU A 105 15.69 5.19 11.05
CA GLU A 105 16.72 4.20 10.77
C GLU A 105 17.89 4.44 11.74
N GLU A 106 18.06 3.54 12.71
CA GLU A 106 19.28 3.38 13.51
C GLU A 106 19.96 2.04 13.18
#